data_AF-A0A370LD20-F1
#
_entry.id   AF-A0A370LD20-F1
#
_cell.length_a   1.000
_cell.length_b   1.000
_cell.length_c   1.000
_cell.angle_alpha   90.00
_cell.angle_beta   90.00
_cell.angle_gamma   90.00
#
_symmetry.space_group_name_H-M   'P 1'
#
loop_
_entity.id
_entity.type
_entity.pdbx_description
1 polymer ?
#
loop_
_entity_poly.entity_id
_entity_poly.type
_entity_poly.pdbx_seq_one_letter_code
_entity_poly.pdbx_strand_id
1 'polypeptide(L)' 'MDQSLLAVIARFPDRGRAVKELAATDEGFRALCADLRDAETALVGWEHSSLPVRDERCIEYRELVDGLADEIRAALDRRS' A
#
# COMPACT_ATOMS: atom_id res chain seq x y z
N MET A 1 0.44 -14.73 8.42
CA MET A 1 0.24 -13.27 8.62
C MET A 1 -0.24 -12.73 7.29
N ASP A 2 -1.22 -11.83 7.29
CA ASP A 2 -1.83 -11.29 6.05
C ASP A 2 -0.76 -10.59 5.19
N GLN A 3 -0.64 -10.98 3.92
CA GLN A 3 0.40 -10.48 3.01
C GLN A 3 0.27 -8.98 2.77
N SER A 4 -0.96 -8.44 2.83
CA SER A 4 -1.22 -7.01 2.73
C SER A 4 -0.65 -6.24 3.93
N LEU A 5 -0.77 -6.80 5.13
CA LEU A 5 -0.17 -6.19 6.33
C LEU A 5 1.35 -6.23 6.29
N LEU A 6 1.95 -7.30 5.75
CA LEU A 6 3.39 -7.39 5.59
C LEU A 6 3.92 -6.31 4.64
N ALA A 7 3.23 -6.04 3.52
CA ALA A 7 3.60 -4.99 2.59
C ALA A 7 3.58 -3.60 3.26
N VAL A 8 2.49 -3.29 3.98
CA VAL A 8 2.37 -2.03 4.72
C VAL A 8 3.42 -1.93 5.83
N ILE A 9 3.67 -3.00 6.59
CA ILE A 9 4.71 -3.00 7.64
C ILE A 9 6.10 -2.77 7.05
N ALA A 10 6.41 -3.34 5.87
CA ALA A 10 7.68 -3.11 5.20
C ALA A 10 7.86 -1.63 4.80
N ARG A 11 6.77 -0.95 4.42
CA ARG A 11 6.76 0.48 4.09
C ARG A 11 6.77 1.40 5.32
N PHE A 12 6.20 0.95 6.44
CA PHE A 12 6.11 1.69 7.70
C PHE A 12 6.74 0.90 8.87
N PRO A 13 8.06 0.62 8.83
CA PRO A 13 8.70 -0.29 9.79
C PRO A 13 8.53 0.16 11.25
N ASP A 14 8.60 1.48 11.50
CA ASP A 14 8.47 2.04 12.85
C ASP A 14 7.03 2.02 13.39
N ARG A 15 6.04 1.77 12.52
CA ARG A 15 4.61 1.77 12.86
C ARG A 15 3.99 0.36 12.82
N GLY A 16 4.81 -0.69 12.72
CA GLY A 16 4.31 -2.06 12.50
C GLY A 16 3.35 -2.59 13.56
N ARG A 17 3.45 -2.14 14.81
CA ARG A 17 2.47 -2.46 15.86
C ARG A 17 1.12 -1.77 15.61
N ALA A 18 1.14 -0.47 15.33
CA ALA A 18 -0.07 0.32 15.07
C ALA A 18 -0.83 -0.19 13.84
N VAL A 19 -0.12 -0.60 12.78
CA VAL A 19 -0.71 -1.24 11.59
C VAL A 19 -1.48 -2.50 11.96
N LYS A 20 -0.89 -3.39 12.77
CA LYS A 20 -1.54 -4.65 13.20
C LYS A 20 -2.78 -4.39 14.05
N GLU A 21 -2.68 -3.47 15.01
CA GLU A 21 -3.77 -3.14 15.94
C GLU A 21 -4.96 -2.47 15.21
N LEU A 22 -4.68 -1.52 14.32
CA LEU A 22 -5.72 -0.85 13.53
C LEU A 22 -6.39 -1.85 12.57
N ALA A 23 -5.63 -2.61 11.79
CA ALA A 23 -6.20 -3.58 10.85
C ALA A 23 -6.99 -4.72 11.50
N ALA A 24 -6.73 -5.03 12.77
CA ALA A 24 -7.51 -6.02 13.51
C ALA A 24 -8.92 -5.52 13.89
N THR A 25 -9.13 -4.19 13.87
CA THR A 25 -10.36 -3.55 14.36
C THR A 25 -11.07 -2.70 13.31
N ASP A 26 -10.43 -2.42 12.18
CA ASP A 26 -10.91 -1.55 11.13
C ASP A 26 -10.81 -2.25 9.77
N GLU A 27 -11.96 -2.72 9.26
CA GLU A 27 -12.04 -3.40 7.97
C GLU A 27 -11.73 -2.47 6.80
N GLY A 28 -12.06 -1.17 6.91
CA GLY A 28 -11.73 -0.17 5.90
C GLY A 28 -10.22 0.03 5.79
N PHE A 29 -9.53 0.12 6.92
CA PHE A 29 -8.07 0.16 6.94
C PHE A 29 -7.45 -1.14 6.39
N ARG A 30 -8.07 -2.30 6.68
CA ARG A 30 -7.60 -3.57 6.13
C ARG A 30 -7.74 -3.63 4.61
N ALA A 31 -8.85 -3.14 4.06
CA ALA A 31 -9.04 -3.00 2.63
C ALA A 31 -7.99 -2.07 2.01
N LEU A 32 -7.74 -0.92 2.63
CA LEU A 32 -6.70 0.03 2.21
C LEU A 32 -5.29 -0.61 2.18
N CYS A 33 -4.97 -1.48 3.15
CA CYS A 33 -3.72 -2.24 3.13
C CYS A 33 -3.63 -3.21 1.94
N ALA A 34 -4.75 -3.81 1.53
CA ALA A 34 -4.81 -4.70 0.38
C ALA A 34 -4.68 -3.91 -0.94
N ASP A 35 -5.32 -2.75 -1.03
CA ASP A 35 -5.21 -1.87 -2.20
C ASP A 35 -3.77 -1.42 -2.42
N LEU A 36 -3.04 -1.04 -1.35
CA LEU A 36 -1.62 -0.69 -1.47
C LEU A 36 -0.80 -1.87 -2.01
N ARG A 37 -0.99 -3.07 -1.45
CA ARG A 37 -0.27 -4.28 -1.89
C ARG A 37 -0.54 -4.56 -3.38
N ASP A 38 -1.80 -4.45 -3.80
CA ASP A 38 -2.19 -4.76 -5.17
C ASP A 38 -1.65 -3.71 -6.14
N ALA A 39 -1.63 -2.43 -5.75
CA ALA A 39 -1.01 -1.35 -6.52
C ALA A 39 0.52 -1.53 -6.63
N GLU A 40 1.22 -1.88 -5.55
CA GLU A 40 2.66 -2.17 -5.56
C GLU A 40 2.98 -3.40 -6.44
N THR A 41 2.14 -4.45 -6.36
CA THR A 41 2.29 -5.65 -7.19
C THR A 41 2.08 -5.33 -8.68
N ALA A 42 1.07 -4.54 -9.00
CA ALA A 42 0.80 -4.11 -10.36
C ALA A 42 1.93 -3.22 -10.90
N LEU A 43 2.46 -2.29 -10.10
CA LEU A 43 3.59 -1.45 -10.46
C LEU A 43 4.81 -2.31 -10.84
N VAL A 44 5.18 -3.28 -10.00
CA VAL A 44 6.28 -4.21 -10.31
C VAL A 44 5.99 -4.97 -11.61
N GLY A 45 4.75 -5.40 -11.84
CA GLY A 45 4.36 -6.04 -13.10
C GLY A 45 4.56 -5.12 -14.31
N TRP A 46 4.18 -3.85 -14.20
CA TRP A 46 4.38 -2.86 -15.25
C TRP A 46 5.85 -2.51 -15.47
N GLU A 47 6.67 -2.40 -14.43
CA GLU A 47 8.11 -2.11 -14.57
C GLU A 47 8.85 -3.17 -15.40
N HIS A 48 8.38 -4.42 -15.37
CA HIS A 48 8.91 -5.53 -16.17
C HIS A 48 8.20 -5.73 -17.53
N SER A 49 7.20 -4.92 -17.85
CA SER A 49 6.42 -5.04 -19.08
C SER A 49 7.17 -4.52 -20.30
N SER A 50 7.01 -5.20 -21.43
CA SER A 50 7.52 -4.76 -22.75
C SER A 50 6.48 -4.00 -23.56
N LEU A 51 5.32 -3.69 -22.99
CA LEU A 51 4.23 -2.99 -23.70
C LEU A 51 4.56 -1.51 -23.90
N PRO A 52 4.12 -0.88 -25.00
CA PRO A 52 4.40 0.55 -25.25
C PRO A 52 3.83 1.49 -24.18
N VAL A 53 2.77 1.07 -23.48
CA VAL A 53 2.12 1.83 -22.39
C VAL A 53 2.82 1.67 -21.03
N ARG A 54 3.96 0.97 -20.98
CA ARG A 54 4.70 0.69 -19.73
C ARG A 54 4.92 1.94 -18.90
N ASP A 55 5.46 2.99 -19.52
CA ASP A 55 5.88 4.19 -18.80
C ASP A 55 4.70 4.97 -18.24
N GLU A 56 3.63 5.11 -19.03
CA GLU A 56 2.37 5.71 -18.58
C GLU A 56 1.79 4.94 -17.39
N ARG A 57 1.71 3.61 -17.48
CA ARG A 57 1.20 2.77 -16.39
C ARG A 57 2.09 2.84 -15.14
N CYS A 58 3.41 2.86 -15.30
CA CYS A 58 4.31 3.00 -14.15
C CYS A 58 4.12 4.35 -13.44
N ILE A 59 3.87 5.44 -14.18
CA ILE A 59 3.57 6.75 -13.60
C ILE A 59 2.26 6.69 -12.81
N GLU A 60 1.18 6.22 -13.44
CA GLU A 60 -0.15 6.09 -12.79
C GLU A 60 -0.07 5.26 -11.50
N TYR A 61 0.57 4.08 -11.55
CA TYR A 61 0.65 3.20 -10.39
C TYR A 61 1.57 3.74 -9.30
N ARG A 62 2.61 4.51 -9.63
CA ARG A 62 3.43 5.20 -8.61
C ARG A 62 2.62 6.26 -7.88
N GLU A 63 1.87 7.08 -8.61
CA GLU A 63 0.98 8.08 -8.02
C GLU A 63 -0.08 7.44 -7.12
N LEU A 64 -0.65 6.30 -7.56
CA LEU A 64 -1.60 5.53 -6.76
C LEU A 64 -0.97 4.97 -5.48
N VAL A 65 0.22 4.36 -5.58
CA VAL A 65 0.96 3.83 -4.42
C VAL A 65 1.27 4.93 -3.41
N ASP A 66 1.69 6.10 -3.88
CA ASP A 66 1.99 7.23 -3.02
C ASP A 66 0.73 7.78 -2.34
N GLY A 67 -0.38 7.92 -3.08
CA GLY A 67 -1.67 8.32 -2.51
C GLY A 67 -2.18 7.35 -1.44
N LEU A 68 -2.15 6.04 -1.71
CA LEU A 68 -2.55 5.02 -0.74
C LEU A 68 -1.64 5.02 0.50
N ALA A 69 -0.34 5.22 0.32
CA ALA A 69 0.60 5.34 1.44
C ALA A 69 0.31 6.57 2.31
N ASP A 70 -0.06 7.69 1.70
CA ASP A 70 -0.43 8.90 2.43
C ASP A 70 -1.74 8.71 3.21
N GLU A 71 -2.74 8.02 2.65
CA GLU A 71 -3.97 7.66 3.34
C GLU A 71 -3.71 6.75 4.54
N ILE A 72 -2.85 5.73 4.39
CA ILE A 72 -2.44 4.85 5.48
C ILE A 72 -1.74 5.65 6.58
N ARG A 73 -0.81 6.54 6.22
CA ARG A 73 -0.11 7.39 7.19
C ARG A 73 -1.10 8.25 7.97
N ALA A 74 -2.04 8.90 7.28
CA ALA A 74 -3.08 9.71 7.91
C ALA A 74 -3.98 8.87 8.84
N ALA A 75 -4.34 7.65 8.45
CA ALA A 75 -5.12 6.74 9.29
C ALA A 75 -4.37 6.33 10.57
N LEU A 76 -3.06 6.09 10.46
CA LEU A 76 -2.19 5.76 11.60
C LEU A 76 -2.00 6.96 12.53
N ASP A 77 -1.82 8.17 11.99
CA ASP A 77 -1.63 9.38 12.79
C ASP A 77 -2.91 9.81 13.52
N ARG A 78 -4.11 9.51 13.00
CA ARG A 78 -5.38 9.73 13.73
C ARG A 78 -5.53 8.85 14.96
N ARG A 79 -4.70 7.80 15.10
CA ARG A 79 -4.71 6.87 16.24
C ARG A 79 -3.56 7.08 17.23
N SER A 80 -2.62 8.00 16.98
CA SER A 80 -1.50 8.28 17.88
C SER A 80 -1.86 9.18 19.04
#